data_AF-A0A817IJ49-F1
#
_entry.id   AF-A0A817IJ49-F1
#
_cell.length_a   1.000
_cell.length_b   1.000
_cell.length_c   1.000
_cell.angle_alpha   90.00
_cell.angle_beta   90.00
_cell.angle_gamma   90.00
#
_symmetry.space_group_name_H-M   'P 1'
#
loop_
_entity.id
_entity.type
_entity.pdbx_description
1 polymer ?
#
loop_
_entity_poly.entity_id
_entity_poly.type
_entity_poly.pdbx_seq_one_letter_code
_entity_poly.pdbx_strand_id
1 'polypeptide(L)'
;MEITLRNIISKLVLIDTEKLNFLTYQFELYDENQSQINEVRARIRQQQLTNDDRTKLSSLIHTMNHDDILHYLRSLDNIFTYIRTVAVERLTEDMTIQLFIVRFIPSKSRVYDNVLRWPHFCTIQLRYIIDFYEMFEEIAFDKVLCNYIKKELLEDTFTNEERTRIVYAFSHATFKKETIAESLKSIDCWISTLKRLIVRVLLKTNLYLDIPLQLYLERTDLWSDHISLDDLTTFEIDDDIVLQHTYVILTDLAK
;
A
#
# COMPACT_ATOMS: atom_id res chain seq x y z
N MET A 1 1.20 49.90 -13.86
CA MET A 1 1.37 48.44 -13.75
C MET A 1 0.99 47.91 -12.38
N GLU A 2 1.40 48.57 -11.30
CA GLU A 2 1.10 48.19 -9.91
C GLU A 2 -0.41 48.21 -9.57
N ILE A 3 -1.15 49.23 -10.01
CA ILE A 3 -2.61 49.34 -9.79
C ILE A 3 -3.38 48.23 -10.54
N THR A 4 -2.90 47.84 -11.72
CA THR A 4 -3.48 46.76 -12.52
C THR A 4 -3.29 45.41 -11.84
N LEU A 5 -2.10 45.14 -11.29
CA LEU A 5 -1.80 43.95 -10.49
C LEU A 5 -2.64 43.89 -9.20
N ARG A 6 -2.77 45.02 -8.49
CA ARG A 6 -3.59 45.11 -7.28
C ARG A 6 -5.06 44.76 -7.52
N ASN A 7 -5.61 45.26 -8.62
CA ASN A 7 -7.00 44.98 -9.00
C ASN A 7 -7.22 43.52 -9.42
N ILE A 8 -6.23 42.89 -10.06
CA ILE A 8 -6.30 41.45 -10.41
C ILE A 8 -6.23 40.60 -9.14
N ILE A 9 -5.32 40.91 -8.21
CA ILE A 9 -5.18 40.19 -6.93
C ILE A 9 -6.45 40.34 -6.07
N SER A 10 -7.05 41.53 -6.02
CA SER A 10 -8.29 41.77 -5.26
C SER A 10 -9.54 41.07 -5.82
N LYS A 11 -9.47 40.57 -7.06
CA LYS A 11 -10.55 39.81 -7.71
C LYS A 11 -10.33 38.31 -7.64
N LEU A 12 -9.21 37.84 -7.09
CA LEU A 12 -9.02 36.43 -6.82
C LEU A 12 -9.95 36.03 -5.67
N VAL A 13 -10.75 34.99 -5.90
CA VAL A 13 -11.56 34.38 -4.86
C VAL A 13 -10.61 33.96 -3.73
N LEU A 14 -10.84 34.50 -2.53
CA LEU A 14 -10.19 33.99 -1.32
C LEU A 14 -10.59 32.53 -1.19
N ILE A 15 -9.68 31.64 -1.57
CA ILE A 15 -9.87 30.21 -1.40
C ILE A 15 -9.86 29.97 0.10
N ASP A 16 -11.02 29.59 0.61
CA ASP A 16 -11.19 29.17 1.99
C ASP A 16 -10.33 27.93 2.23
N THR A 17 -9.16 28.11 2.84
CA THR A 17 -8.20 27.04 3.09
C THR A 17 -8.72 26.01 4.08
N GLU A 18 -9.77 26.32 4.84
CA GLU A 18 -10.44 25.35 5.71
C GLU A 18 -11.37 24.42 4.91
N LYS A 19 -11.79 24.83 3.71
CA LYS A 19 -12.54 24.01 2.73
C LYS A 19 -11.69 23.45 1.60
N LEU A 20 -10.42 23.82 1.54
CA LEU A 20 -9.42 23.00 0.86
C LEU A 20 -9.30 21.70 1.65
N ASN A 21 -10.23 20.77 1.39
CA ASN A 21 -9.87 19.36 1.49
C ASN A 21 -8.56 19.27 0.72
N PHE A 22 -7.47 19.01 1.44
CA PHE A 22 -6.22 18.71 0.78
C PHE A 22 -6.53 17.52 -0.11
N LEU A 23 -6.77 17.82 -1.40
CA LEU A 23 -6.66 16.87 -2.47
C LEU A 23 -5.20 16.48 -2.42
N THR A 24 -4.91 15.45 -1.63
CA THR A 24 -3.86 14.52 -1.99
C THR A 24 -4.26 14.03 -3.37
N TYR A 25 -3.81 14.77 -4.38
CA TYR A 25 -3.62 14.26 -5.73
C TYR A 25 -2.53 13.20 -5.62
N GLN A 26 -2.93 12.06 -5.07
CA GLN A 26 -2.24 10.79 -5.13
C GLN A 26 -3.05 9.92 -6.08
N PHE A 27 -2.43 8.84 -6.54
CA PHE A 27 -2.94 7.91 -7.54
C PHE A 27 -2.83 8.48 -8.95
N GLU A 28 -1.59 8.45 -9.47
CA GLU A 28 -1.44 8.33 -10.92
C GLU A 28 -2.41 7.25 -11.42
N LEU A 29 -3.07 7.62 -12.52
CA LEU A 29 -4.01 6.84 -13.31
C LEU A 29 -3.49 5.41 -13.49
N TYR A 30 -3.99 4.49 -12.67
CA TYR A 30 -3.82 3.08 -12.94
C TYR A 30 -4.84 2.72 -14.02
N ASP A 31 -4.35 2.50 -15.23
CA ASP A 31 -4.90 1.37 -15.99
C ASP A 31 -4.85 0.18 -15.04
N GLU A 32 -5.98 -0.49 -14.84
CA GLU A 32 -6.13 -1.66 -13.94
C GLU A 32 -5.13 -2.80 -14.26
N ASN A 33 -4.36 -2.66 -15.35
CA ASN A 33 -3.38 -3.60 -15.88
C ASN A 33 -1.90 -3.27 -15.60
N GLN A 34 -1.54 -2.14 -14.97
CA GLN A 34 -0.12 -1.77 -14.71
C GLN A 34 0.18 -1.59 -13.22
N SER A 35 0.40 -2.70 -12.51
CA SER A 35 0.92 -2.62 -11.14
C SER A 35 2.42 -2.33 -11.13
N GLN A 36 2.81 -1.23 -10.47
CA GLN A 36 4.21 -0.85 -10.27
C GLN A 36 5.02 -1.96 -9.60
N ILE A 37 4.43 -2.69 -8.65
CA ILE A 37 5.09 -3.81 -7.94
C ILE A 37 5.38 -4.94 -8.91
N ASN A 38 4.42 -5.35 -9.73
CA ASN A 38 4.63 -6.41 -10.72
C ASN A 38 5.67 -6.02 -11.76
N GLU A 39 5.71 -4.75 -12.18
CA GLU A 39 6.75 -4.26 -13.08
C GLU A 39 8.14 -4.24 -12.42
N VAL A 40 8.24 -3.93 -11.13
CA VAL A 40 9.50 -4.04 -10.37
C VAL A 40 9.93 -5.51 -10.26
N ARG A 41 9.01 -6.43 -9.94
CA ARG A 41 9.27 -7.89 -9.90
C ARG A 41 9.80 -8.43 -11.22
N ALA A 42 9.29 -7.92 -12.34
CA ALA A 42 9.76 -8.31 -13.68
C ALA A 42 11.20 -7.84 -13.97
N ARG A 43 11.73 -6.88 -13.22
CA ARG A 43 13.05 -6.27 -13.45
C ARG A 43 14.11 -6.66 -12.43
N ILE A 44 13.72 -6.91 -11.18
CA ILE A 44 14.62 -7.25 -10.09
C ILE A 44 14.02 -8.44 -9.33
N ARG A 45 14.79 -9.51 -9.20
CA ARG A 45 14.39 -10.67 -8.39
C ARG A 45 14.22 -10.24 -6.94
N GLN A 46 12.99 -10.33 -6.45
CA GLN A 46 12.65 -9.98 -5.08
C GLN A 46 12.82 -11.18 -4.13
N GLN A 47 13.08 -10.86 -2.88
CA GLN A 47 13.23 -11.77 -1.76
C GLN A 47 12.62 -11.13 -0.51
N GLN A 48 12.22 -11.97 0.44
CA GLN A 48 11.80 -11.50 1.74
C GLN A 48 13.00 -11.27 2.67
N LEU A 49 12.88 -10.26 3.52
CA LEU A 49 13.79 -10.03 4.63
C LEU A 49 13.67 -11.17 5.64
N THR A 50 14.76 -11.45 6.37
CA THR A 50 14.72 -12.40 7.48
C THR A 50 13.78 -11.89 8.58
N ASN A 51 13.18 -12.80 9.36
CA ASN A 51 12.29 -12.41 10.47
C ASN A 51 12.98 -11.47 11.47
N ASP A 52 14.27 -11.68 11.73
CA ASP A 52 15.07 -10.82 12.62
C ASP A 52 15.21 -9.41 12.06
N ASP A 53 15.49 -9.28 10.77
CA ASP A 53 15.64 -7.97 10.11
C ASP A 53 14.29 -7.27 9.97
N ARG A 54 13.22 -8.01 9.64
CA ARG A 54 11.84 -7.49 9.63
C ARG A 54 11.46 -6.93 11.00
N THR A 55 11.75 -7.66 12.07
CA THR A 55 11.45 -7.21 13.45
C THR A 55 12.19 -5.92 13.79
N LYS A 56 13.50 -5.87 13.49
CA LYS A 56 14.31 -4.66 13.71
C LYS A 56 13.80 -3.46 12.90
N LEU A 57 13.57 -3.64 11.61
CA LEU A 57 13.09 -2.57 10.73
C LEU A 57 11.69 -2.12 11.14
N SER A 58 10.78 -3.05 11.44
CA SER A 58 9.44 -2.73 11.93
C SER A 58 9.51 -1.87 13.20
N SER A 59 10.35 -2.24 14.17
CA SER A 59 10.52 -1.45 15.40
C SER A 59 11.01 -0.02 15.12
N LEU A 60 11.87 0.17 14.12
CA LEU A 60 12.33 1.50 13.71
C LEU A 60 11.20 2.30 13.04
N ILE A 61 10.45 1.70 12.12
CA ILE A 61 9.33 2.37 11.44
C ILE A 61 8.25 2.78 12.46
N HIS A 62 8.01 1.96 13.49
CA HIS A 62 7.08 2.29 14.58
C HIS A 62 7.50 3.54 15.37
N THR A 63 8.76 3.97 15.34
CA THR A 63 9.19 5.23 15.98
C THR A 63 8.90 6.47 15.14
N MET A 64 8.64 6.32 13.84
CA MET A 64 8.37 7.44 12.92
C MET A 64 6.99 8.06 13.20
N ASN A 65 6.85 9.37 12.97
CA ASN A 65 5.53 10.02 13.02
C ASN A 65 4.72 9.70 11.72
N HIS A 66 3.44 10.09 11.70
CA HIS A 66 2.56 9.77 10.55
C HIS A 66 3.04 10.41 9.24
N ASP A 67 3.48 11.67 9.28
CA ASP A 67 3.94 12.38 8.10
C ASP A 67 5.20 11.73 7.53
N ASP A 68 6.15 11.35 8.39
CA ASP A 68 7.38 10.66 7.99
C ASP A 68 7.08 9.33 7.29
N ILE A 69 6.14 8.55 7.81
CA ILE A 69 5.71 7.27 7.20
C ILE A 69 5.15 7.51 5.79
N LEU A 70 4.23 8.48 5.64
CA LEU A 70 3.61 8.80 4.35
C LEU A 70 4.63 9.38 3.36
N HIS A 71 5.55 10.24 3.82
CA HIS A 71 6.62 10.80 3.00
C HIS A 71 7.61 9.72 2.54
N TYR A 72 7.89 8.73 3.39
CA TYR A 72 8.75 7.62 3.05
C TYR A 72 8.10 6.70 1.99
N LEU A 73 6.82 6.34 2.16
CA LEU A 73 6.06 5.58 1.15
C LEU A 73 6.11 6.26 -0.22
N ARG A 74 5.82 7.57 -0.28
CA ARG A 74 5.93 8.36 -1.52
C ARG A 74 7.32 8.33 -2.15
N SER A 75 8.35 8.25 -1.31
CA SER A 75 9.73 8.17 -1.79
C SER A 75 10.04 6.79 -2.37
N LEU A 76 9.48 5.72 -1.80
CA LEU A 76 9.56 4.36 -2.35
C LEU A 76 8.81 4.25 -3.69
N ASP A 77 7.63 4.84 -3.84
CA ASP A 77 6.89 4.89 -5.12
C ASP A 77 7.73 5.55 -6.23
N ASN A 78 8.40 6.64 -5.87
CA ASN A 78 9.30 7.33 -6.78
C ASN A 78 10.48 6.43 -7.16
N ILE A 79 11.08 5.72 -6.19
CA ILE A 79 12.12 4.74 -6.46
C ILE A 79 11.61 3.64 -7.41
N PHE A 80 10.41 3.09 -7.19
CA PHE A 80 9.79 2.09 -8.09
C PHE A 80 9.66 2.64 -9.51
N THR A 81 9.20 3.89 -9.66
CA THR A 81 9.10 4.57 -10.96
C THR A 81 10.44 4.64 -11.69
N TYR A 82 11.54 4.94 -10.99
CA TYR A 82 12.87 4.91 -11.59
C TYR A 82 13.35 3.48 -11.87
N ILE A 83 13.10 2.52 -10.99
CA ILE A 83 13.45 1.12 -11.23
C ILE A 83 12.78 0.61 -12.52
N ARG A 84 11.55 1.06 -12.81
CA ARG A 84 10.80 0.72 -14.05
C ARG A 84 11.37 1.32 -15.33
N THR A 85 12.16 2.40 -15.24
CA THR A 85 12.65 3.15 -16.41
C THR A 85 14.14 2.97 -16.70
N VAL A 86 14.96 2.62 -15.70
CA VAL A 86 16.41 2.41 -15.87
C VAL A 86 16.70 1.19 -16.76
N ALA A 87 17.73 1.21 -17.59
CA ALA A 87 18.11 0.03 -18.39
C ALA A 87 18.45 -1.17 -17.48
N VAL A 88 17.91 -2.36 -17.78
CA VAL A 88 18.01 -3.55 -16.90
C VAL A 88 19.45 -3.95 -16.63
N GLU A 89 20.35 -3.79 -17.62
CA GLU A 89 21.77 -4.11 -17.51
C GLU A 89 22.51 -3.23 -16.47
N ARG A 90 21.91 -2.11 -16.09
CA ARG A 90 22.44 -1.18 -15.09
C ARG A 90 21.88 -1.44 -13.68
N LEU A 91 20.87 -2.30 -13.56
CA LEU A 91 20.25 -2.68 -12.30
C LEU A 91 20.91 -3.95 -11.77
N THR A 92 21.25 -3.93 -10.49
CA THR A 92 21.74 -5.11 -9.77
C THR A 92 20.95 -5.24 -8.49
N GLU A 93 20.43 -6.44 -8.22
CA GLU A 93 19.61 -6.74 -7.04
C GLU A 93 20.34 -6.49 -5.69
N ASP A 94 21.67 -6.60 -5.68
CA ASP A 94 22.54 -6.31 -4.53
C ASP A 94 22.76 -4.80 -4.29
N MET A 95 22.33 -3.94 -5.21
CA MET A 95 22.45 -2.50 -5.05
C MET A 95 21.64 -2.04 -3.85
N THR A 96 22.19 -1.16 -3.02
CA THR A 96 21.41 -0.57 -1.93
C THR A 96 20.49 0.54 -2.44
N ILE A 97 19.40 0.83 -1.72
CA ILE A 97 18.51 1.97 -2.01
C ILE A 97 19.33 3.26 -2.17
N GLN A 98 20.29 3.51 -1.28
CA GLN A 98 21.16 4.67 -1.38
C GLN A 98 21.97 4.70 -2.67
N LEU A 99 22.62 3.59 -3.03
CA LEU A 99 23.45 3.53 -4.23
C LEU A 99 22.59 3.74 -5.49
N PHE A 100 21.36 3.19 -5.49
CA PHE A 100 20.40 3.40 -6.55
C PHE A 100 20.01 4.87 -6.70
N ILE A 101 19.59 5.53 -5.61
CA ILE A 101 19.20 6.94 -5.60
C ILE A 101 20.35 7.80 -6.13
N VAL A 102 21.57 7.60 -5.63
CA VAL A 102 22.74 8.39 -6.01
C VAL A 102 23.08 8.27 -7.50
N ARG A 103 22.89 7.08 -8.09
CA ARG A 103 23.24 6.81 -9.48
C ARG A 103 22.16 7.18 -10.49
N PHE A 104 20.90 6.96 -10.14
CA PHE A 104 19.82 6.96 -11.13
C PHE A 104 18.73 8.01 -10.91
N ILE A 105 18.70 8.67 -9.74
CA ILE A 105 17.71 9.72 -9.45
C ILE A 105 18.39 11.10 -9.52
N PRO A 106 18.15 11.89 -10.59
CA PRO A 106 18.86 13.15 -10.81
C PRO A 106 18.52 14.23 -9.77
N SER A 107 17.23 14.33 -9.40
CA SER A 107 16.74 15.32 -8.44
C SER A 107 16.72 14.76 -7.02
N LYS A 108 17.90 14.68 -6.41
CA LYS A 108 18.09 14.14 -5.06
C LYS A 108 17.14 14.79 -4.05
N SER A 109 16.88 16.09 -4.11
CA SER A 109 16.02 16.83 -3.17
C SER A 109 14.65 16.21 -2.89
N ARG A 110 14.05 15.46 -3.83
CA ARG A 110 12.72 14.84 -3.64
C ARG A 110 12.73 13.56 -2.81
N VAL A 111 13.86 12.86 -2.75
CA VAL A 111 14.01 11.54 -2.09
C VAL A 111 15.03 11.63 -0.94
N TYR A 112 15.97 12.58 -1.03
CA TYR A 112 17.12 12.72 -0.16
C TYR A 112 16.72 13.03 1.28
N ASP A 113 15.78 13.96 1.49
CA ASP A 113 15.39 14.34 2.86
C ASP A 113 14.56 13.28 3.57
N ASN A 114 13.81 12.46 2.82
CA ASN A 114 12.90 11.48 3.43
C ASN A 114 13.51 10.08 3.53
N VAL A 115 14.45 9.72 2.64
CA VAL A 115 15.06 8.38 2.61
C VAL A 115 16.48 8.38 3.15
N LEU A 116 17.31 9.31 2.66
CA LEU A 116 18.75 9.32 2.96
C LEU A 116 19.09 9.81 4.39
N ARG A 117 18.10 10.36 5.09
CA ARG A 117 18.20 10.70 6.52
C ARG A 117 18.05 9.50 7.46
N TRP A 118 17.63 8.34 6.95
CA TRP A 118 17.44 7.12 7.73
C TRP A 118 18.48 6.06 7.33
N PRO A 119 19.66 6.03 7.98
CA PRO A 119 20.78 5.20 7.54
C PRO A 119 20.44 3.71 7.45
N HIS A 120 19.60 3.22 8.37
CA HIS A 120 19.17 1.81 8.41
C HIS A 120 18.37 1.39 7.18
N PHE A 121 17.62 2.31 6.57
CA PHE A 121 16.81 2.02 5.40
C PHE A 121 17.59 2.19 4.10
N CYS A 122 18.57 3.10 4.10
CA CYS A 122 19.46 3.37 2.97
C CYS A 122 20.26 2.14 2.51
N THR A 123 20.62 1.27 3.46
CA THR A 123 21.46 0.09 3.24
C THR A 123 20.69 -1.13 2.75
N ILE A 124 19.35 -1.06 2.70
CA ILE A 124 18.52 -2.15 2.21
C ILE A 124 18.82 -2.36 0.72
N GLN A 125 19.04 -3.63 0.35
CA GLN A 125 19.29 -4.02 -1.04
C GLN A 125 17.99 -4.01 -1.86
N LEU A 126 18.08 -3.75 -3.16
CA LEU A 126 16.93 -3.69 -4.07
C LEU A 126 16.18 -5.03 -4.18
N ARG A 127 16.82 -6.17 -3.89
CA ARG A 127 16.13 -7.46 -3.77
C ARG A 127 15.08 -7.51 -2.66
N TYR A 128 15.15 -6.63 -1.66
CA TYR A 128 14.22 -6.60 -0.53
C TYR A 128 13.24 -5.42 -0.60
N ILE A 129 13.26 -4.64 -1.69
CA ILE A 129 12.58 -3.34 -1.71
C ILE A 129 11.06 -3.47 -1.69
N ILE A 130 10.49 -4.50 -2.32
CA ILE A 130 9.04 -4.75 -2.28
C ILE A 130 8.62 -5.20 -0.89
N ASP A 131 9.33 -6.16 -0.30
CA ASP A 131 9.04 -6.64 1.05
C ASP A 131 9.11 -5.49 2.08
N PHE A 132 10.10 -4.60 1.93
CA PHE A 132 10.25 -3.40 2.75
C PHE A 132 9.13 -2.37 2.52
N TYR A 133 8.68 -2.20 1.28
CA TYR A 133 7.55 -1.34 0.94
C TYR A 133 6.24 -1.88 1.54
N GLU A 134 5.99 -3.19 1.43
CA GLU A 134 4.83 -3.87 2.03
C GLU A 134 4.81 -3.68 3.56
N MET A 135 5.96 -3.80 4.23
CA MET A 135 6.07 -3.50 5.67
C MET A 135 5.67 -2.07 6.01
N PHE A 136 6.06 -1.09 5.18
CA PHE A 136 5.67 0.31 5.39
C PHE A 136 4.17 0.51 5.22
N GLU A 137 3.54 -0.15 4.24
CA GLU A 137 2.08 -0.09 4.05
C GLU A 137 1.33 -0.68 5.25
N GLU A 138 1.76 -1.86 5.73
CA GLU A 138 1.13 -2.50 6.89
C GLU A 138 1.21 -1.60 8.14
N ILE A 139 2.36 -0.96 8.38
CA ILE A 139 2.53 -0.04 9.52
C ILE A 139 1.78 1.28 9.28
N ALA A 140 1.70 1.77 8.04
CA ALA A 140 0.91 2.95 7.70
C ALA A 140 -0.58 2.69 7.96
N PHE A 141 -1.08 1.50 7.65
CA PHE A 141 -2.42 1.10 8.03
C PHE A 141 -2.61 1.19 9.55
N ASP A 142 -1.74 0.52 10.33
CA ASP A 142 -1.89 0.41 11.78
C ASP A 142 -1.82 1.77 12.48
N LYS A 143 -0.87 2.63 12.08
CA LYS A 143 -0.61 3.90 12.77
C LYS A 143 -1.45 5.05 12.23
N VAL A 144 -1.55 5.15 10.90
CA VAL A 144 -2.15 6.33 10.26
C VAL A 144 -3.62 6.08 10.02
N LEU A 145 -3.97 4.97 9.36
CA LEU A 145 -5.28 4.84 8.69
C LEU A 145 -6.36 4.16 9.52
N CYS A 146 -6.01 3.21 10.38
CA CYS A 146 -6.96 2.39 11.14
C CYS A 146 -7.97 3.23 11.94
N ASN A 147 -7.58 4.46 12.34
CA ASN A 147 -8.45 5.38 13.07
C ASN A 147 -9.40 6.21 12.19
N TYR A 148 -9.05 6.48 10.92
CA TYR A 148 -9.88 7.29 10.01
C TYR A 148 -10.85 6.44 9.20
N ILE A 149 -10.40 5.25 8.84
CA ILE A 149 -11.08 4.37 7.89
C ILE A 149 -12.38 3.78 8.43
N LYS A 150 -12.54 3.68 9.76
CA LYS A 150 -13.81 3.22 10.39
C LYS A 150 -15.03 3.99 9.89
N LYS A 151 -14.89 5.30 9.67
CA LYS A 151 -15.97 6.17 9.19
C LYS A 151 -16.26 5.99 7.70
N GLU A 152 -15.23 5.74 6.90
CA GLU A 152 -15.36 5.59 5.44
C GLU A 152 -15.84 4.17 5.06
N LEU A 153 -15.46 3.15 5.83
CA LEU A 153 -15.86 1.76 5.63
C LEU A 153 -17.09 1.34 6.45
N LEU A 154 -17.90 2.32 6.87
CA LEU A 154 -19.27 2.11 7.36
C LEU A 154 -19.42 1.09 8.49
N GLU A 155 -18.37 0.85 9.28
CA GLU A 155 -18.35 -0.20 10.30
C GLU A 155 -19.55 -0.07 11.24
N ASP A 156 -19.89 1.16 11.65
CA ASP A 156 -20.99 1.48 12.57
C ASP A 156 -22.39 1.25 11.99
N THR A 157 -22.52 1.03 10.68
CA THR A 157 -23.83 0.79 10.04
C THR A 157 -24.20 -0.69 9.93
N PHE A 158 -23.22 -1.60 10.01
CA PHE A 158 -23.49 -3.03 9.91
C PHE A 158 -23.99 -3.58 11.24
N THR A 159 -25.08 -4.35 11.17
CA THR A 159 -25.59 -5.12 12.30
C THR A 159 -24.61 -6.22 12.72
N ASN A 160 -24.68 -6.67 13.96
CA ASN A 160 -23.85 -7.79 14.44
C ASN A 160 -24.10 -9.08 13.64
N GLU A 161 -25.34 -9.28 13.17
CA GLU A 161 -25.72 -10.43 12.35
C GLU A 161 -25.04 -10.39 10.98
N GLU A 162 -25.05 -9.23 10.31
CA GLU A 162 -24.35 -9.03 9.04
C GLU A 162 -22.84 -9.22 9.20
N ARG A 163 -22.24 -8.61 10.23
CA ARG A 163 -20.80 -8.76 10.52
C ARG A 163 -20.42 -10.23 10.69
N THR A 164 -21.20 -10.98 11.48
CA THR A 164 -20.97 -12.42 11.71
C THR A 164 -21.11 -13.22 10.42
N ARG A 165 -22.13 -12.92 9.61
CA ARG A 165 -22.37 -13.57 8.31
C ARG A 165 -21.21 -13.36 7.34
N ILE A 166 -20.76 -12.12 7.19
CA ILE A 166 -19.66 -11.72 6.30
C ILE A 166 -18.36 -12.43 6.70
N VAL A 167 -17.99 -12.35 7.98
CA VAL A 167 -16.76 -12.96 8.50
C VAL A 167 -16.80 -14.48 8.33
N TYR A 168 -17.93 -15.10 8.64
CA TYR A 168 -18.12 -16.54 8.48
C TYR A 168 -17.91 -16.95 7.02
N ALA A 169 -18.65 -16.31 6.09
CA ALA A 169 -18.57 -16.58 4.66
C ALA A 169 -17.15 -16.38 4.11
N PHE A 170 -16.50 -15.26 4.46
CA PHE A 170 -15.11 -15.00 4.08
C PHE A 170 -14.18 -16.10 4.58
N SER A 171 -14.25 -16.48 5.87
CA SER A 171 -13.34 -17.47 6.45
C SER A 171 -13.49 -18.85 5.81
N HIS A 172 -14.72 -19.26 5.49
CA HIS A 172 -15.03 -20.54 4.84
C HIS A 172 -14.64 -20.58 3.36
N ALA A 173 -14.67 -19.44 2.67
CA ALA A 173 -14.19 -19.30 1.31
C ALA A 173 -12.64 -19.27 1.20
N THR A 174 -11.96 -18.93 2.30
CA THR A 174 -10.52 -18.66 2.35
C THR A 174 -9.79 -19.66 3.25
N PHE A 175 -9.11 -19.22 4.31
CA PHE A 175 -8.16 -20.01 5.09
C PHE A 175 -8.76 -21.23 5.82
N LYS A 176 -10.10 -21.35 5.95
CA LYS A 176 -10.76 -22.55 6.47
C LYS A 176 -11.20 -23.54 5.39
N LYS A 177 -11.08 -23.18 4.11
CA LYS A 177 -11.45 -24.05 2.98
C LYS A 177 -10.46 -25.20 2.89
N GLU A 178 -10.95 -26.43 2.84
CA GLU A 178 -10.09 -27.63 2.85
C GLU A 178 -9.13 -27.68 1.64
N THR A 179 -9.57 -27.18 0.49
CA THR A 179 -8.81 -27.19 -0.77
C THR A 179 -7.94 -25.95 -0.99
N ILE A 180 -7.82 -25.07 0.01
CA ILE A 180 -7.00 -23.87 -0.13
C ILE A 180 -5.50 -24.21 -0.20
N ALA A 181 -4.76 -23.43 -0.99
CA ALA A 181 -3.31 -23.51 -1.04
C ALA A 181 -2.68 -23.34 0.35
N GLU A 182 -1.62 -24.10 0.63
CA GLU A 182 -0.96 -24.10 1.95
C GLU A 182 -0.43 -22.70 2.31
N SER A 183 0.05 -21.96 1.32
CA SER A 183 0.56 -20.59 1.47
C SER A 183 -0.51 -19.58 1.91
N LEU A 184 -1.79 -19.90 1.69
CA LEU A 184 -2.95 -19.08 2.04
C LEU A 184 -3.70 -19.57 3.29
N LYS A 185 -3.24 -20.63 3.98
CA LYS A 185 -3.85 -21.08 5.24
C LYS A 185 -3.51 -20.17 6.43
N SER A 186 -2.43 -19.41 6.33
CA SER A 186 -2.01 -18.50 7.39
C SER A 186 -2.92 -17.28 7.47
N ILE A 187 -3.54 -17.06 8.64
CA ILE A 187 -4.35 -15.88 8.93
C ILE A 187 -3.51 -14.61 8.76
N ASP A 188 -2.24 -14.63 9.17
CA ASP A 188 -1.35 -13.48 9.05
C ASP A 188 -1.18 -13.02 7.60
N CYS A 189 -1.18 -13.96 6.64
CA CYS A 189 -1.10 -13.64 5.21
C CYS A 189 -2.32 -12.83 4.75
N TRP A 190 -3.52 -13.20 5.22
CA TRP A 190 -4.75 -12.46 4.96
C TRP A 190 -4.75 -11.09 5.63
N ILE A 191 -4.33 -11.01 6.89
CA ILE A 191 -4.22 -9.73 7.62
C ILE A 191 -3.32 -8.77 6.85
N SER A 192 -2.09 -9.16 6.53
CA SER A 192 -1.14 -8.32 5.78
C SER A 192 -1.72 -7.90 4.41
N THR A 193 -2.33 -8.83 3.68
CA THR A 193 -2.91 -8.53 2.36
C THR A 193 -4.08 -7.55 2.44
N LEU A 194 -4.98 -7.71 3.42
CA LEU A 194 -6.10 -6.80 3.62
C LEU A 194 -5.62 -5.41 4.06
N LYS A 195 -4.60 -5.30 4.92
CA LYS A 195 -3.99 -4.01 5.27
C LYS A 195 -3.44 -3.29 4.03
N ARG A 196 -2.70 -4.01 3.18
CA ARG A 196 -2.13 -3.46 1.93
C ARG A 196 -3.22 -3.06 0.95
N LEU A 197 -4.26 -3.88 0.80
CA LEU A 197 -5.43 -3.56 -0.01
C LEU A 197 -6.04 -2.22 0.41
N ILE A 198 -6.28 -2.05 1.72
CA ILE A 198 -6.83 -0.82 2.27
C ILE A 198 -5.93 0.38 1.94
N VAL A 199 -4.62 0.29 2.17
CA VAL A 199 -3.67 1.38 1.89
C VAL A 199 -3.64 1.74 0.40
N ARG A 200 -3.63 0.74 -0.49
CA ARG A 200 -3.43 0.94 -1.93
C ARG A 200 -4.70 1.37 -2.68
N VAL A 201 -5.85 0.89 -2.23
CA VAL A 201 -7.13 1.03 -2.96
C VAL A 201 -8.03 2.03 -2.28
N LEU A 202 -8.22 1.95 -0.96
CA LEU A 202 -9.22 2.76 -0.27
C LEU A 202 -8.80 4.21 -0.05
N LEU A 203 -7.51 4.52 -0.15
CA LEU A 203 -7.05 5.90 -0.13
C LEU A 203 -7.34 6.65 -1.43
N LYS A 204 -7.82 5.96 -2.47
CA LYS A 204 -8.18 6.57 -3.76
C LYS A 204 -9.44 7.41 -3.66
N THR A 205 -9.39 8.63 -4.19
CA THR A 205 -10.59 9.47 -4.29
C THR A 205 -11.59 8.88 -5.29
N ASN A 206 -12.89 8.89 -4.94
CA ASN A 206 -14.01 8.38 -5.75
C ASN A 206 -14.08 6.86 -5.97
N LEU A 207 -13.72 6.09 -4.96
CA LEU A 207 -13.84 4.64 -5.03
C LEU A 207 -15.29 4.17 -4.76
N TYR A 208 -15.80 3.27 -5.61
CA TYR A 208 -17.05 2.56 -5.33
C TYR A 208 -16.79 1.39 -4.38
N LEU A 209 -17.40 1.41 -3.21
CA LEU A 209 -17.17 0.41 -2.15
C LEU A 209 -18.04 -0.85 -2.30
N ASP A 210 -19.04 -0.82 -3.17
CA ASP A 210 -19.96 -1.94 -3.49
C ASP A 210 -19.40 -2.88 -4.57
N ILE A 211 -18.09 -2.85 -4.80
CA ILE A 211 -17.40 -3.74 -5.75
C ILE A 211 -17.02 -5.04 -5.02
N PRO A 212 -17.24 -6.23 -5.62
CA PRO A 212 -16.83 -7.51 -5.04
C PRO A 212 -15.35 -7.52 -4.62
N LEU A 213 -15.09 -7.99 -3.41
CA LEU A 213 -13.74 -8.03 -2.83
C LEU A 213 -12.82 -8.99 -3.62
N GLN A 214 -13.39 -10.05 -4.21
CA GLN A 214 -12.68 -11.03 -5.04
C GLN A 214 -11.86 -10.37 -6.15
N LEU A 215 -12.42 -9.39 -6.86
CA LEU A 215 -11.76 -8.69 -7.97
C LEU A 215 -10.45 -8.02 -7.56
N TYR A 216 -10.37 -7.57 -6.30
CA TYR A 216 -9.14 -7.00 -5.77
C TYR A 216 -8.18 -8.08 -5.32
N LEU A 217 -8.67 -9.12 -4.65
CA LEU A 217 -7.84 -10.21 -4.12
C LEU A 217 -7.23 -11.09 -5.22
N GLU A 218 -7.73 -11.07 -6.45
CA GLU A 218 -7.10 -11.74 -7.59
C GLU A 218 -5.84 -11.01 -8.10
N ARG A 219 -5.61 -9.78 -7.66
CA ARG A 219 -4.47 -8.98 -8.11
C ARG A 219 -3.17 -9.49 -7.50
N THR A 220 -2.28 -9.99 -8.35
CA THR A 220 -0.96 -10.53 -7.94
C THR A 220 -0.05 -9.53 -7.24
N ASP A 221 -0.28 -8.22 -7.42
CA ASP A 221 0.55 -7.22 -6.77
C ASP A 221 0.26 -7.03 -5.28
N LEU A 222 -0.93 -7.41 -4.80
CA LEU A 222 -1.30 -7.34 -3.38
C LEU A 222 -0.61 -8.39 -2.51
N TRP A 223 -0.24 -9.50 -3.13
CA TRP A 223 0.31 -10.64 -2.46
C TRP A 223 1.83 -10.57 -2.46
N SER A 224 2.43 -11.07 -1.38
CA SER A 224 3.88 -11.19 -1.27
C SER A 224 4.39 -12.30 -2.21
N ASP A 225 5.69 -12.28 -2.52
CA ASP A 225 6.28 -13.07 -3.63
C ASP A 225 6.17 -14.60 -3.50
N HIS A 226 5.75 -15.13 -2.36
CA HIS A 226 5.56 -16.56 -2.13
C HIS A 226 4.17 -17.06 -2.52
N ILE A 227 3.24 -16.17 -2.87
CA ILE A 227 1.90 -16.52 -3.35
C ILE A 227 1.91 -16.53 -4.88
N SER A 228 1.59 -17.69 -5.45
CA SER A 228 1.51 -17.88 -6.89
C SER A 228 0.12 -17.59 -7.45
N LEU A 229 0.00 -17.40 -8.76
CA LEU A 229 -1.30 -17.30 -9.44
C LEU A 229 -2.16 -18.55 -9.19
N ASP A 230 -1.53 -19.74 -9.19
CA ASP A 230 -2.23 -20.99 -8.92
C ASP A 230 -2.82 -21.02 -7.50
N ASP A 231 -2.09 -20.47 -6.51
CA ASP A 231 -2.60 -20.35 -5.14
C ASP A 231 -3.87 -19.49 -5.10
N LEU A 232 -3.90 -18.38 -5.86
CA LEU A 232 -5.06 -17.49 -5.91
C LEU A 232 -6.31 -18.16 -6.49
N THR A 233 -6.16 -19.19 -7.33
CA THR A 233 -7.31 -19.96 -7.86
C THR A 233 -7.97 -20.86 -6.81
N THR A 234 -7.35 -21.04 -5.64
CA THR A 234 -7.85 -21.97 -4.62
C THR A 234 -8.92 -21.37 -3.71
N PHE A 235 -9.13 -20.06 -3.73
CA PHE A 235 -10.23 -19.38 -3.02
C PHE A 235 -11.20 -18.72 -4.00
N GLU A 236 -12.44 -18.56 -3.56
CA GLU A 236 -13.49 -17.85 -4.30
C GLU A 236 -14.45 -17.29 -3.26
N ILE A 237 -14.49 -15.97 -3.14
CA ILE A 237 -15.31 -15.26 -2.16
C ILE A 237 -16.62 -14.85 -2.83
N ASP A 238 -17.72 -14.95 -2.10
CA ASP A 238 -19.05 -14.54 -2.57
C ASP A 238 -19.05 -13.06 -3.02
N ASP A 239 -19.71 -12.78 -4.14
CA ASP A 239 -19.85 -11.44 -4.71
C ASP A 239 -20.55 -10.46 -3.76
N ASP A 240 -21.33 -10.97 -2.81
CA ASP A 240 -21.97 -10.17 -1.77
C ASP A 240 -20.96 -9.64 -0.71
N ILE A 241 -19.76 -10.21 -0.65
CA ILE A 241 -18.65 -9.68 0.14
C ILE A 241 -17.92 -8.64 -0.71
N VAL A 242 -18.39 -7.41 -0.59
CA VAL A 242 -17.84 -6.23 -1.27
C VAL A 242 -16.73 -5.52 -0.48
N LEU A 243 -16.06 -4.57 -1.13
CA LEU A 243 -14.88 -3.87 -0.61
C LEU A 243 -15.13 -3.11 0.71
N GLN A 244 -16.32 -2.58 0.96
CA GLN A 244 -16.66 -1.97 2.27
C GLN A 244 -16.49 -2.94 3.45
N HIS A 245 -16.64 -4.25 3.23
CA HIS A 245 -16.55 -5.26 4.28
C HIS A 245 -15.11 -5.56 4.72
N THR A 246 -14.11 -5.08 3.98
CA THR A 246 -12.68 -5.37 4.22
C THR A 246 -12.26 -5.10 5.66
N TYR A 247 -12.72 -3.99 6.26
CA TYR A 247 -12.33 -3.63 7.62
C TYR A 247 -13.02 -4.45 8.70
N VAL A 248 -14.28 -4.83 8.48
CA VAL A 248 -15.00 -5.76 9.39
C VAL A 248 -14.28 -7.10 9.43
N ILE A 249 -13.89 -7.62 8.25
CA ILE A 249 -13.13 -8.87 8.12
C ILE A 249 -11.80 -8.74 8.84
N LEU A 250 -11.02 -7.70 8.51
CA LEU A 250 -9.69 -7.47 9.10
C LEU A 250 -9.73 -7.35 10.63
N THR A 251 -10.74 -6.65 11.16
CA THR A 251 -10.91 -6.46 12.61
C THR A 251 -11.21 -7.78 13.31
N ASP A 252 -11.93 -8.70 12.66
CA ASP A 252 -12.20 -10.02 13.25
C ASP A 252 -10.97 -10.93 13.21
N LEU A 253 -10.22 -10.92 12.09
CA LEU A 253 -9.00 -11.70 11.95
C LEU A 253 -7.88 -11.28 12.93
N ALA A 254 -7.85 -10.00 13.32
CA ALA A 254 -6.84 -9.44 14.21
C ALA A 254 -7.17 -9.57 15.72
N LYS A 255 -8.25 -10.27 16.10
CA LYS A 255 -8.60 -10.57 17.50
C LYS A 255 -7.84 -11.79 18.02
#